data_AF-A0A2J5HPD6-F1
#
_entry.id   AF-A0A2J5HPD6-F1
#
_cell.length_a   1.000
_cell.length_b   1.000
_cell.length_c   1.000
_cell.angle_alpha   90.00
_cell.angle_beta   90.00
_cell.angle_gamma   90.00
#
_symmetry.space_group_name_H-M   'P 1'
#
loop_
_entity.id
_entity.type
_entity.pdbx_description
1 polymer ?
#
loop_
_entity_poly.entity_id
_entity_poly.type
_entity_poly.pdbx_seq_one_letter_code
_entity_poly.pdbx_strand_id
1 'polypeptide(L)'
;MARLLGLGARIYVPQAMDETTRGHIAGEGASIVVVRGGYDQAVQEAADAVKAMEGGLLVQDTAFEGYEEVPSWIVEGYSTMMAEVEDQLAEKGLKCSVMVSPVGVGSLAHAVAKYCKSRDSPATMVAVEPDTAACLHSSLTVGRSVSVDSSSTIMDGMNCGTVSSTAWPDLQRLVDSCVTVSCQETHSAIQYLATQSVAAGPCGAASLAALRRLASTTETGFLGPDAVVVLLSTEGPRPYPTPLDVTVEDSVGLTQVLTTVNSSNPSLSVTDGVGEDRIVDYLAGWFAHRGIEHHRIETVPGRPSIVGVIRGTGQGRSLMFNGHVDTVSLSSYEKDALTGSLGEREGRQVVLGRGSLDMKGGLAAALASLASVKASGNLPRGDIIVTAVSDEEDASQGTRDVLAAGWRADAAVIPEPTMETLMIAHKGFIWVEIDILGVAAHGSDPATGKDAILFAGWFLRALEQYQCSLPVDDTLGAASLHCGLIQGGEEPSSYPAKCTVTVEFRTVPVQTEESILSDLSSMLEGIVQENPQFRYAAPRIMMARPTQKLPVDHPFVEMVGACETAVFGRRSTPSAAAFWCDAALMSREGIPSVVYGPKGHGLHGKEEWVEVGSLQKLQLVFEKLIREFCG
;
A
#
# COMPACT_ATOMS: atom_id res chain seq x y z
N MET A 1 34.55 15.07 -13.57
CA MET A 1 36.00 15.00 -13.25
C MET A 1 36.71 13.87 -13.99
N ALA A 2 36.29 12.60 -13.83
CA ALA A 2 36.96 11.45 -14.47
C ALA A 2 37.18 11.64 -15.99
N ARG A 3 36.16 12.07 -16.74
CA ARG A 3 36.27 12.41 -18.16
C ARG A 3 37.33 13.48 -18.47
N LEU A 4 37.41 14.54 -17.65
CA LEU A 4 38.40 15.61 -17.81
C LEU A 4 39.83 15.09 -17.59
N LEU A 5 39.99 14.09 -16.74
CA LEU A 5 41.26 13.43 -16.44
C LEU A 5 41.56 12.24 -17.37
N GLY A 6 40.67 11.90 -18.30
CA GLY A 6 40.82 10.74 -19.18
C GLY A 6 40.69 9.38 -18.47
N LEU A 7 40.04 9.34 -17.30
CA LEU A 7 39.83 8.12 -16.51
C LEU A 7 38.46 7.51 -16.82
N GLY A 8 38.38 6.17 -16.79
CA GLY A 8 37.10 5.46 -16.82
C GLY A 8 36.37 5.58 -15.47
N ALA A 9 35.06 5.79 -15.50
CA ALA A 9 34.23 5.83 -14.30
C ALA A 9 33.12 4.77 -14.40
N ARG A 10 32.94 4.01 -13.32
CA ARG A 10 31.81 3.09 -13.14
C ARG A 10 30.98 3.57 -11.95
N ILE A 11 29.70 3.82 -12.17
CA ILE A 11 28.80 4.40 -11.16
C ILE A 11 27.70 3.38 -10.86
N TYR A 12 27.60 3.00 -9.60
CA TYR A 12 26.59 2.10 -9.08
C TYR A 12 25.41 2.94 -8.61
N VAL A 13 24.21 2.64 -9.10
CA VAL A 13 23.00 3.40 -8.79
C VAL A 13 21.88 2.44 -8.38
N PRO A 14 21.00 2.82 -7.44
CA PRO A 14 19.86 1.99 -7.07
C PRO A 14 18.88 1.87 -8.24
N GLN A 15 18.13 0.77 -8.28
CA GLN A 15 17.12 0.51 -9.30
C GLN A 15 16.03 1.59 -9.36
N ALA A 16 15.73 2.22 -8.23
CA ALA A 16 14.71 3.26 -8.10
C ALA A 16 15.10 4.61 -8.76
N MET A 17 16.40 4.88 -8.96
CA MET A 17 16.84 6.16 -9.55
C MET A 17 16.23 6.36 -10.93
N ASP A 18 15.72 7.54 -11.25
CA ASP A 18 15.04 7.75 -12.54
C ASP A 18 15.98 7.57 -13.76
N GLU A 19 15.42 7.14 -14.89
CA GLU A 19 16.18 6.88 -16.13
C GLU A 19 16.83 8.13 -16.73
N THR A 20 16.26 9.32 -16.51
CA THR A 20 16.82 10.57 -17.03
C THR A 20 18.11 10.92 -16.30
N THR A 21 18.11 10.81 -14.96
CA THR A 21 19.31 10.98 -14.13
C THR A 21 20.39 9.97 -14.48
N ARG A 22 20.01 8.69 -14.69
CA ARG A 22 20.93 7.69 -15.24
C ARG A 22 21.47 8.12 -16.61
N GLY A 23 20.62 8.63 -17.49
CA GLY A 23 21.02 9.17 -18.79
C GLY A 23 22.04 10.31 -18.69
N HIS A 24 21.84 11.26 -17.77
CA HIS A 24 22.77 12.36 -17.53
C HIS A 24 24.14 11.85 -17.05
N ILE A 25 24.15 10.91 -16.10
CA ILE A 25 25.38 10.30 -15.59
C ILE A 25 26.13 9.57 -16.73
N ALA A 26 25.43 8.79 -17.55
CA ALA A 26 26.03 8.09 -18.69
C ALA A 26 26.54 9.06 -19.77
N GLY A 27 25.84 10.19 -19.99
CA GLY A 27 26.22 11.24 -20.94
C GLY A 27 27.56 11.91 -20.60
N GLU A 28 27.97 11.87 -19.32
CA GLU A 28 29.29 12.31 -18.87
C GLU A 28 30.41 11.28 -19.15
N GLY A 29 30.08 10.13 -19.76
CA GLY A 29 31.03 9.07 -20.12
C GLY A 29 31.22 8.00 -19.05
N ALA A 30 30.35 7.93 -18.04
CA ALA A 30 30.38 6.90 -17.02
C ALA A 30 29.63 5.63 -17.46
N SER A 31 30.13 4.46 -17.06
CA SER A 31 29.42 3.18 -17.17
C SER A 31 28.51 2.99 -15.95
N ILE A 32 27.22 2.78 -16.17
CA ILE A 32 26.24 2.63 -15.09
C ILE A 32 26.01 1.15 -14.77
N VAL A 33 26.00 0.84 -13.48
CA VAL A 33 25.58 -0.46 -12.95
C VAL A 33 24.35 -0.24 -12.09
N VAL A 34 23.23 -0.85 -12.48
CA VAL A 34 21.98 -0.75 -11.73
C VAL A 34 21.93 -1.87 -10.70
N VAL A 35 21.86 -1.48 -9.43
CA VAL A 35 21.85 -2.39 -8.28
C VAL A 35 20.42 -2.72 -7.89
N ARG A 36 20.14 -4.02 -7.66
CA ARG A 36 18.86 -4.49 -7.14
C ARG A 36 18.81 -4.21 -5.63
N GLY A 37 18.32 -3.03 -5.26
CA GLY A 37 18.24 -2.57 -3.88
C GLY A 37 18.16 -1.06 -3.78
N GLY A 38 18.26 -0.56 -2.56
CA GLY A 38 18.32 0.87 -2.23
C GLY A 38 19.72 1.46 -2.40
N TYR A 39 19.86 2.72 -2.00
CA TYR A 39 21.12 3.46 -2.06
C TYR A 39 22.25 2.75 -1.29
N ASP A 40 21.95 2.30 -0.07
CA ASP A 40 22.93 1.65 0.82
C ASP A 40 23.50 0.35 0.19
N GLN A 41 22.68 -0.42 -0.55
CA GLN A 41 23.17 -1.58 -1.29
C GLN A 41 24.07 -1.16 -2.47
N ALA A 42 23.75 -0.07 -3.17
CA ALA A 42 24.59 0.44 -4.25
C ALA A 42 25.97 0.90 -3.75
N VAL A 43 26.03 1.52 -2.58
CA VAL A 43 27.27 1.89 -1.87
C VAL A 43 28.11 0.65 -1.57
N GLN A 44 27.49 -0.40 -1.03
CA GLN A 44 28.18 -1.64 -0.69
C GLN A 44 28.68 -2.38 -1.94
N GLU A 45 27.87 -2.48 -2.99
CA GLU A 45 28.29 -3.12 -4.25
C GLU A 45 29.43 -2.37 -4.94
N ALA A 46 29.45 -1.03 -4.88
CA ALA A 46 30.59 -0.24 -5.37
C ALA A 46 31.86 -0.54 -4.57
N ALA A 47 31.76 -0.61 -3.24
CA ALA A 47 32.88 -0.92 -2.36
C ALA A 47 33.40 -2.36 -2.54
N ASP A 48 32.55 -3.31 -2.90
CA ASP A 48 32.97 -4.68 -3.19
C ASP A 48 33.55 -4.81 -4.61
N ALA A 49 33.02 -4.08 -5.58
CA ALA A 49 33.52 -4.08 -6.95
C ALA A 49 34.95 -3.53 -7.06
N VAL A 50 35.32 -2.52 -6.27
CA VAL A 50 36.69 -1.97 -6.30
C VAL A 50 37.72 -2.97 -5.79
N LYS A 51 37.36 -3.84 -4.84
CA LYS A 51 38.26 -4.89 -4.30
C LYS A 51 38.68 -5.89 -5.37
N ALA A 52 37.84 -6.08 -6.39
CA ALA A 52 38.10 -6.95 -7.54
C ALA A 52 38.82 -6.23 -8.70
N MET A 53 39.10 -4.92 -8.58
CA MET A 53 39.68 -4.10 -9.64
C MET A 53 41.13 -3.71 -9.32
N GLU A 54 42.07 -4.18 -10.13
CA GLU A 54 43.48 -3.78 -10.01
C GLU A 54 43.63 -2.28 -10.37
N GLY A 55 44.09 -1.47 -9.41
CA GLY A 55 44.23 -0.02 -9.57
C GLY A 55 42.91 0.78 -9.50
N GLY A 56 41.80 0.15 -9.07
CA GLY A 56 40.54 0.85 -8.85
C GLY A 56 40.58 1.78 -7.66
N LEU A 57 39.95 2.96 -7.78
CA LEU A 57 39.77 3.91 -6.68
C LEU A 57 38.26 4.03 -6.38
N LEU A 58 37.88 3.83 -5.13
CA LEU A 58 36.52 4.11 -4.66
C LEU A 58 36.43 5.61 -4.35
N VAL A 59 35.40 6.26 -4.90
CA VAL A 59 35.11 7.68 -4.63
C VAL A 59 33.61 7.80 -4.36
N GLN A 60 33.28 8.04 -3.10
CA GLN A 60 31.93 8.27 -2.61
C GLN A 60 31.99 9.00 -1.28
N ASP A 61 30.93 9.73 -0.95
CA ASP A 61 30.80 10.58 0.23
C ASP A 61 30.25 9.84 1.45
N THR A 62 29.97 8.54 1.35
CA THR A 62 29.56 7.69 2.47
C THR A 62 30.78 7.07 3.15
N ALA A 63 30.96 7.32 4.44
CA ALA A 63 32.03 6.72 5.25
C ALA A 63 31.54 5.51 6.04
N PHE A 64 32.37 4.46 6.07
CA PHE A 64 32.20 3.26 6.88
C PHE A 64 33.56 2.82 7.42
N GLU A 65 33.57 1.82 8.33
CA GLU A 65 34.78 1.36 8.98
C GLU A 65 35.87 0.96 7.96
N GLY A 66 37.00 1.66 8.00
CA GLY A 66 38.13 1.48 7.10
C GLY A 66 38.07 2.27 5.79
N TYR A 67 37.06 3.14 5.61
CA TYR A 67 36.94 4.07 4.48
C TYR A 67 36.46 5.46 4.93
N GLU A 68 37.36 6.21 5.56
CA GLU A 68 37.07 7.54 6.12
C GLU A 68 37.82 8.69 5.41
N GLU A 69 38.99 8.39 4.81
CA GLU A 69 39.88 9.40 4.23
C GLU A 69 39.24 10.13 3.04
N VAL A 70 38.79 9.39 2.01
CA VAL A 70 38.15 10.00 0.83
C VAL A 70 36.87 10.76 1.18
N PRO A 71 35.94 10.22 1.99
CA PRO A 71 34.79 11.00 2.47
C PRO A 71 35.19 12.29 3.19
N SER A 72 36.27 12.28 3.99
CA SER A 72 36.73 13.50 4.68
C SER A 72 37.17 14.59 3.71
N TRP A 73 37.88 14.24 2.62
CA TRP A 73 38.25 15.20 1.58
C TRP A 73 37.04 15.74 0.83
N ILE A 74 36.01 14.92 0.62
CA ILE A 74 34.76 15.37 -0.01
C ILE A 74 34.04 16.40 0.90
N VAL A 75 33.97 16.13 2.20
CA VAL A 75 33.41 17.07 3.19
C VAL A 75 34.19 18.39 3.22
N GLU A 76 35.52 18.34 3.18
CA GLU A 76 36.36 19.53 3.06
C GLU A 76 36.07 20.29 1.76
N GLY A 77 35.91 19.59 0.64
CA GLY A 77 35.54 20.19 -0.64
C GLY A 77 34.25 21.00 -0.58
N TYR A 78 33.22 20.49 0.11
CA TYR A 78 31.95 21.22 0.27
C TYR A 78 32.10 22.56 0.98
N SER A 79 33.10 22.72 1.88
CA SER A 79 33.32 23.98 2.62
C SER A 79 33.56 25.20 1.72
N THR A 80 34.02 24.98 0.48
CA THR A 80 34.19 26.02 -0.54
C THR A 80 32.88 26.77 -0.81
N MET A 81 31.75 26.05 -0.90
CA MET A 81 30.43 26.67 -1.13
C MET A 81 30.04 27.62 0.01
N MET A 82 30.43 27.29 1.24
CA MET A 82 30.10 28.09 2.42
C MET A 82 30.93 29.39 2.47
N ALA A 83 32.19 29.35 2.01
CA ALA A 83 33.00 30.54 1.83
C ALA A 83 32.40 31.46 0.75
N GLU A 84 32.00 30.90 -0.40
CA GLU A 84 31.35 31.66 -1.48
C GLU A 84 30.04 32.32 -1.04
N VAL A 85 29.22 31.62 -0.24
CA VAL A 85 27.99 32.16 0.35
C VAL A 85 28.29 33.35 1.25
N GLU A 86 29.32 33.27 2.11
CA GLU A 86 29.67 34.35 3.02
C GLU A 86 30.15 35.60 2.27
N ASP A 87 31.01 35.42 1.26
CA ASP A 87 31.50 36.52 0.42
C ASP A 87 30.34 37.24 -0.27
N GLN A 88 29.41 36.48 -0.87
CA GLN A 88 28.24 37.03 -1.54
C GLN A 88 27.26 37.74 -0.59
N LEU A 89 27.14 37.27 0.67
CA LEU A 89 26.33 37.94 1.69
C LEU A 89 27.02 39.20 2.20
N ALA A 90 28.34 39.17 2.41
CA ALA A 90 29.14 40.29 2.85
C ALA A 90 29.11 41.45 1.83
N GLU A 91 29.15 41.14 0.52
CA GLU A 91 28.96 42.12 -0.56
C GLU A 91 27.62 42.86 -0.47
N LYS A 92 26.59 42.21 0.10
CA LYS A 92 25.26 42.78 0.32
C LYS A 92 25.09 43.40 1.71
N GLY A 93 26.12 43.38 2.55
CA GLY A 93 26.05 43.84 3.95
C GLY A 93 25.19 42.95 4.85
N LEU A 94 24.93 41.70 4.43
CA LEU A 94 24.10 40.72 5.14
C LEU A 94 24.98 39.71 5.88
N LYS A 95 24.42 39.07 6.92
CA LYS A 95 25.04 37.95 7.62
C LYS A 95 24.04 36.81 7.75
N CYS A 96 24.44 35.61 7.33
CA CYS A 96 23.59 34.43 7.45
C CYS A 96 23.29 34.11 8.92
N SER A 97 22.00 34.04 9.25
CA SER A 97 21.50 33.65 10.58
C SER A 97 21.01 32.21 10.63
N VAL A 98 20.53 31.69 9.50
CA VAL A 98 19.99 30.33 9.36
C VAL A 98 20.48 29.77 8.03
N MET A 99 20.93 28.52 8.02
CA MET A 99 21.27 27.77 6.81
C MET A 99 20.50 26.46 6.78
N VAL A 100 19.79 26.22 5.68
CA VAL A 100 18.98 25.00 5.47
C VAL A 100 19.68 24.12 4.46
N SER A 101 20.09 22.92 4.88
CA SER A 101 20.82 21.97 4.05
C SER A 101 20.01 20.69 3.82
N PRO A 102 19.83 20.28 2.56
CA PRO A 102 19.46 18.91 2.22
C PRO A 102 20.42 17.89 2.83
N VAL A 103 19.88 16.75 3.23
CA VAL A 103 20.60 15.64 3.85
C VAL A 103 20.30 14.36 3.06
N GLY A 104 21.34 13.75 2.49
CA GLY A 104 21.36 12.34 2.08
C GLY A 104 22.15 11.55 3.11
N VAL A 105 23.37 11.11 2.78
CA VAL A 105 24.27 10.46 3.76
C VAL A 105 24.87 11.42 4.81
N GLY A 106 24.58 12.71 4.71
CA GLY A 106 24.96 13.71 5.72
C GLY A 106 26.27 14.46 5.46
N SER A 107 27.05 14.11 4.44
CA SER A 107 28.38 14.72 4.20
C SER A 107 28.33 16.21 3.85
N LEU A 108 27.37 16.66 3.04
CA LEU A 108 27.14 18.08 2.82
C LEU A 108 26.70 18.79 4.11
N ALA A 109 25.70 18.23 4.79
CA ALA A 109 25.18 18.78 6.04
C ALA A 109 26.25 18.87 7.13
N HIS A 110 27.20 17.94 7.14
CA HIS A 110 28.35 17.92 8.03
C HIS A 110 29.26 19.12 7.81
N ALA A 111 29.61 19.41 6.55
CA ALA A 111 30.37 20.61 6.19
C ALA A 111 29.63 21.90 6.59
N VAL A 112 28.33 21.96 6.30
CA VAL A 112 27.47 23.11 6.61
C VAL A 112 27.37 23.32 8.13
N ALA A 113 27.13 22.27 8.90
CA ALA A 113 27.00 22.36 10.35
C ALA A 113 28.29 22.83 11.01
N LYS A 114 29.44 22.27 10.61
CA LYS A 114 30.75 22.72 11.10
C LYS A 114 30.99 24.19 10.76
N TYR A 115 30.71 24.60 9.53
CA TYR A 115 30.82 25.99 9.11
C TYR A 115 29.93 26.91 9.94
N CYS A 116 28.64 26.59 10.10
CA CYS A 116 27.71 27.42 10.85
C CYS A 116 28.15 27.63 12.31
N LYS A 117 28.75 26.61 12.93
CA LYS A 117 29.17 26.63 14.34
C LYS A 117 30.58 27.16 14.57
N SER A 118 31.43 27.22 13.54
CA SER A 118 32.80 27.77 13.66
C SER A 118 32.89 29.29 13.53
N ARG A 119 31.77 29.98 13.26
CA ARG A 119 31.71 31.44 13.07
C ARG A 119 31.74 32.18 14.40
N ASP A 120 32.23 33.43 14.37
CA ASP A 120 32.17 34.35 15.52
C ASP A 120 30.73 34.56 16.02
N SER A 121 29.77 34.60 15.09
CA SER A 121 28.34 34.58 15.36
C SER A 121 27.76 33.30 14.77
N PRO A 122 27.53 32.26 15.59
CA PRO A 122 27.01 30.99 15.10
C PRO A 122 25.67 31.14 14.40
N ALA A 123 25.52 30.51 13.24
CA ALA A 123 24.24 30.40 12.56
C ALA A 123 23.47 29.15 13.02
N THR A 124 22.15 29.20 12.85
CA THR A 124 21.28 28.04 13.03
C THR A 124 21.40 27.12 11.83
N MET A 125 21.67 25.84 12.06
CA MET A 125 21.73 24.79 11.07
C MET A 125 20.42 23.99 11.08
N VAL A 126 19.71 24.03 9.95
CA VAL A 126 18.51 23.23 9.70
C VAL A 126 18.85 22.13 8.69
N ALA A 127 18.70 20.89 9.10
CA ALA A 127 18.75 19.73 8.20
C ALA A 127 17.37 19.47 7.59
N VAL A 128 17.33 19.08 6.32
CA VAL A 128 16.09 18.56 5.68
C VAL A 128 16.29 17.20 5.05
N GLU A 129 15.36 16.30 5.32
CA GLU A 129 15.29 14.94 4.74
C GLU A 129 13.90 14.67 4.12
N PRO A 130 13.78 13.72 3.18
CA PRO A 130 12.49 13.18 2.77
C PRO A 130 11.80 12.47 3.93
N ASP A 131 10.48 12.61 4.08
CA ASP A 131 9.70 11.84 5.06
C ASP A 131 9.98 10.32 4.94
N THR A 132 10.18 9.83 3.71
CA THR A 132 10.41 8.43 3.37
C THR A 132 11.86 7.96 3.48
N ALA A 133 12.81 8.83 3.83
CA ALA A 133 14.23 8.52 3.96
C ALA A 133 14.91 9.34 5.07
N ALA A 134 14.22 9.51 6.20
CA ALA A 134 14.61 10.42 7.28
C ALA A 134 15.61 9.78 8.29
N CYS A 135 16.77 9.35 7.80
CA CYS A 135 17.76 8.62 8.59
C CYS A 135 18.40 9.45 9.71
N LEU A 136 18.71 10.73 9.46
CA LEU A 136 19.26 11.66 10.44
C LEU A 136 18.20 12.04 11.48
N HIS A 137 16.99 12.40 11.07
CA HIS A 137 15.88 12.72 11.96
C HIS A 137 15.60 11.56 12.93
N SER A 138 15.54 10.33 12.40
CA SER A 138 15.34 9.13 13.22
C SER A 138 16.51 8.90 14.18
N SER A 139 17.75 9.06 13.70
CA SER A 139 18.94 8.93 14.54
C SER A 139 19.00 9.97 15.66
N LEU A 140 18.65 11.23 15.37
CA LEU A 140 18.57 12.31 16.36
C LEU A 140 17.48 12.05 17.41
N THR A 141 16.32 11.56 16.98
CA THR A 141 15.19 11.22 17.87
C THR A 141 15.55 10.11 18.86
N VAL A 142 16.26 9.07 18.40
CA VAL A 142 16.68 7.94 19.25
C VAL A 142 17.97 8.27 20.03
N GLY A 143 18.76 9.25 19.58
CA GLY A 143 20.04 9.64 20.19
C GLY A 143 21.23 8.74 19.81
N ARG A 144 21.07 7.86 18.82
CA ARG A 144 22.13 7.01 18.26
C ARG A 144 21.92 6.82 16.76
N SER A 145 22.99 6.51 16.03
CA SER A 145 22.89 6.17 14.61
C SER A 145 22.00 4.94 14.42
N VAL A 146 20.98 5.08 13.58
CA VAL A 146 20.08 4.01 13.14
C VAL A 146 19.92 4.09 11.63
N SER A 147 19.65 2.94 11.01
CA SER A 147 19.24 2.87 9.62
C SER A 147 17.72 2.86 9.54
N VAL A 148 17.17 3.46 8.48
CA VAL A 148 15.75 3.43 8.14
C VAL A 148 15.55 2.70 6.82
N ASP A 149 14.44 1.97 6.71
CA ASP A 149 14.03 1.38 5.44
C ASP A 149 13.44 2.50 4.56
N SER A 150 14.24 2.99 3.62
CA SER A 150 13.84 4.06 2.73
C SER A 150 12.84 3.56 1.67
N SER A 151 11.84 4.37 1.33
CA SER A 151 10.87 4.06 0.27
C SER A 151 10.93 5.06 -0.91
N SER A 152 10.02 4.92 -1.86
CA SER A 152 10.00 5.73 -3.09
C SER A 152 9.91 7.23 -2.78
N THR A 153 10.71 8.05 -3.46
CA THR A 153 10.72 9.51 -3.30
C THR A 153 11.21 10.18 -4.58
N ILE A 154 10.68 11.37 -4.88
CA ILE A 154 11.20 12.18 -6.00
C ILE A 154 12.56 12.81 -5.66
N MET A 155 13.00 12.79 -4.40
CA MET A 155 14.27 13.37 -3.94
C MET A 155 15.40 12.32 -3.95
N ASP A 156 15.70 11.76 -5.13
CA ASP A 156 16.61 10.61 -5.30
C ASP A 156 17.99 10.79 -4.63
N GLY A 157 18.57 11.99 -4.69
CA GLY A 157 19.88 12.29 -4.08
C GLY A 157 19.86 12.37 -2.54
N MET A 158 18.67 12.31 -1.94
CA MET A 158 18.43 12.31 -0.50
C MET A 158 17.82 10.99 -0.01
N ASN A 159 17.66 10.00 -0.89
CA ASN A 159 17.03 8.72 -0.57
C ASN A 159 18.02 7.74 0.09
N CYS A 160 18.58 8.14 1.22
CA CYS A 160 19.61 7.40 1.94
C CYS A 160 19.04 6.76 3.21
N GLY A 161 19.36 5.48 3.46
CA GLY A 161 18.86 4.76 4.63
C GLY A 161 19.70 5.01 5.89
N THR A 162 20.97 5.41 5.73
CA THR A 162 21.93 5.49 6.83
C THR A 162 22.80 6.74 6.75
N VAL A 163 22.98 7.44 7.87
CA VAL A 163 23.92 8.57 8.00
C VAL A 163 25.37 8.05 8.01
N SER A 164 26.24 8.73 7.26
CA SER A 164 27.68 8.46 7.21
C SER A 164 28.32 8.47 8.61
N SER A 165 29.15 7.47 8.90
CA SER A 165 29.76 7.26 10.22
C SER A 165 30.63 8.43 10.70
N THR A 166 31.29 9.14 9.78
CA THR A 166 32.12 10.31 10.07
C THR A 166 31.30 11.58 10.28
N ALA A 167 30.11 11.67 9.68
CA ALA A 167 29.22 12.81 9.80
C ALA A 167 28.39 12.77 11.10
N TRP A 168 27.96 11.57 11.52
CA TRP A 168 27.04 11.39 12.64
C TRP A 168 27.45 12.11 13.94
N PRO A 169 28.69 11.99 14.48
CA PRO A 169 29.06 12.63 15.75
C PRO A 169 28.98 14.16 15.73
N ASP A 170 29.19 14.76 14.56
CA ASP A 170 29.12 16.21 14.39
C ASP A 170 27.68 16.64 14.14
N LEU A 171 26.93 15.94 13.28
CA LEU A 171 25.52 16.24 13.05
C LEU A 171 24.69 16.14 14.33
N GLN A 172 24.94 15.14 15.18
CA GLN A 172 24.29 14.98 16.48
C GLN A 172 24.49 16.20 17.41
N ARG A 173 25.65 16.86 17.32
CA ARG A 173 26.00 17.98 18.21
C ARG A 173 25.69 19.35 17.62
N LEU A 174 25.71 19.48 16.30
CA LEU A 174 25.75 20.77 15.61
C LEU A 174 24.48 21.12 14.84
N VAL A 175 23.60 20.16 14.56
CA VAL A 175 22.29 20.42 13.93
C VAL A 175 21.33 20.96 15.00
N ASP A 176 20.72 22.12 14.76
CA ASP A 176 19.78 22.72 15.70
C ASP A 176 18.33 22.24 15.47
N SER A 177 17.99 21.93 14.21
CA SER A 177 16.68 21.41 13.83
C SER A 177 16.82 20.47 12.64
N CYS A 178 16.07 19.37 12.66
CA CYS A 178 16.00 18.41 11.56
C CYS A 178 14.53 18.28 11.15
N VAL A 179 14.23 18.62 9.89
CA VAL A 179 12.87 18.70 9.37
C VAL A 179 12.72 17.65 8.29
N THR A 180 11.61 16.92 8.28
CA THR A 180 11.28 16.03 7.17
C THR A 180 10.28 16.71 6.24
N VAL A 181 10.32 16.40 4.95
CA VAL A 181 9.41 16.96 3.95
C VAL A 181 8.87 15.89 3.01
N SER A 182 7.62 16.04 2.63
CA SER A 182 6.98 15.16 1.66
C SER A 182 7.38 15.52 0.22
N CYS A 183 7.20 14.57 -0.70
CA CYS A 183 7.36 14.83 -2.12
C CYS A 183 6.45 15.98 -2.59
N GLN A 184 5.22 16.08 -2.07
CA GLN A 184 4.26 17.12 -2.44
C GLN A 184 4.66 18.52 -1.96
N GLU A 185 5.18 18.64 -0.73
CA GLU A 185 5.71 19.91 -0.21
C GLU A 185 6.89 20.38 -1.05
N THR A 186 7.80 19.46 -1.39
CA THR A 186 8.92 19.73 -2.29
C THR A 186 8.45 20.12 -3.69
N HIS A 187 7.47 19.43 -4.27
CA HIS A 187 6.90 19.81 -5.56
C HIS A 187 6.31 21.23 -5.55
N SER A 188 5.59 21.59 -4.48
CA SER A 188 5.05 22.94 -4.29
C SER A 188 6.15 23.98 -4.11
N ALA A 189 7.29 23.61 -3.51
CA ALA A 189 8.47 24.46 -3.42
C ALA A 189 9.14 24.67 -4.78
N ILE A 190 9.25 23.63 -5.63
CA ILE A 190 9.76 23.74 -7.02
C ILE A 190 8.91 24.73 -7.82
N GLN A 191 7.58 24.55 -7.80
CA GLN A 191 6.66 25.43 -8.51
C GLN A 191 6.84 26.89 -8.09
N TYR A 192 6.98 27.14 -6.80
CA TYR A 192 7.24 28.49 -6.31
C TYR A 192 8.61 29.02 -6.74
N LEU A 193 9.69 28.25 -6.60
CA LEU A 193 11.03 28.67 -7.01
C LEU A 193 11.09 29.04 -8.49
N ALA A 194 10.36 28.31 -9.35
CA ALA A 194 10.21 28.64 -10.76
C ALA A 194 9.58 30.04 -10.96
N THR A 195 8.58 30.44 -10.15
CA THR A 195 8.03 31.81 -10.20
C THR A 195 9.04 32.89 -9.80
N GLN A 196 10.07 32.50 -9.04
CA GLN A 196 11.18 33.37 -8.64
C GLN A 196 12.40 33.26 -9.57
N SER A 197 12.24 32.62 -10.74
CA SER A 197 13.32 32.36 -11.72
C SER A 197 14.48 31.53 -11.17
N VAL A 198 14.22 30.69 -10.17
CA VAL A 198 15.19 29.72 -9.63
C VAL A 198 14.89 28.34 -10.20
N ALA A 199 15.85 27.79 -10.95
CA ALA A 199 15.75 26.47 -11.56
C ALA A 199 16.23 25.39 -10.58
N ALA A 200 15.29 24.83 -9.80
CA ALA A 200 15.58 23.78 -8.82
C ALA A 200 14.90 22.45 -9.19
N GLY A 201 15.58 21.36 -8.90
CA GLY A 201 15.02 20.01 -8.88
C GLY A 201 14.45 19.64 -7.50
N PRO A 202 13.95 18.41 -7.33
CA PRO A 202 13.45 17.90 -6.05
C PRO A 202 14.38 18.11 -4.86
N CYS A 203 15.63 17.66 -4.91
CA CYS A 203 16.55 17.81 -3.78
C CYS A 203 16.91 19.30 -3.55
N GLY A 204 16.95 20.09 -4.62
CA GLY A 204 17.24 21.52 -4.56
C GLY A 204 16.14 22.35 -3.90
N ALA A 205 14.88 21.95 -4.06
CA ALA A 205 13.73 22.62 -3.48
C ALA A 205 13.39 22.18 -2.05
N ALA A 206 13.97 21.06 -1.57
CA ALA A 206 13.72 20.53 -0.24
C ALA A 206 14.02 21.54 0.88
N SER A 207 15.06 22.37 0.72
CA SER A 207 15.41 23.41 1.69
C SER A 207 14.31 24.48 1.85
N LEU A 208 13.65 24.87 0.76
CA LEU A 208 12.50 25.77 0.82
C LEU A 208 11.27 25.08 1.43
N ALA A 209 11.03 23.80 1.11
CA ALA A 209 9.94 23.04 1.69
C ALA A 209 10.09 22.94 3.22
N ALA A 210 11.30 22.67 3.72
CA ALA A 210 11.58 22.63 5.15
C ALA A 210 11.39 24.00 5.82
N LEU A 211 11.82 25.09 5.19
CA LEU A 211 11.60 26.44 5.72
C LEU A 211 10.10 26.74 5.88
N ARG A 212 9.28 26.36 4.89
CA ARG A 212 7.82 26.55 4.96
C ARG A 212 7.19 25.72 6.07
N ARG A 213 7.63 24.47 6.23
CA ARG A 213 7.16 23.58 7.31
C ARG A 213 7.56 24.10 8.69
N LEU A 214 8.78 24.63 8.85
CA LEU A 214 9.17 25.30 10.09
C LEU A 214 8.31 26.54 10.36
N ALA A 215 8.08 27.37 9.36
CA ALA A 215 7.30 28.59 9.49
C ALA A 215 5.81 28.35 9.83
N SER A 216 5.26 27.16 9.52
CA SER A 216 3.89 26.79 9.90
C SER A 216 3.79 26.24 11.34
N THR A 217 4.92 25.97 11.98
CA THR A 217 4.98 25.53 13.39
C THR A 217 5.21 26.69 14.35
N THR A 218 4.99 26.47 15.64
CA THR A 218 5.29 27.46 16.70
C THR A 218 6.77 27.51 17.09
N GLU A 219 7.61 26.61 16.57
CA GLU A 219 9.04 26.50 16.89
C GLU A 219 9.92 27.35 15.96
N THR A 220 9.68 28.67 15.94
CA THR A 220 10.34 29.60 15.02
C THR A 220 11.23 30.61 15.73
N GLY A 221 11.72 30.31 16.94
CA GLY A 221 12.51 31.25 17.75
C GLY A 221 13.75 31.83 17.05
N PHE A 222 14.28 31.14 16.03
CA PHE A 222 15.40 31.58 15.20
C PHE A 222 14.99 32.24 13.86
N LEU A 223 13.71 32.23 13.49
CA LEU A 223 13.16 32.87 12.28
C LEU A 223 12.51 34.22 12.64
N GLY A 224 13.34 35.18 13.04
CA GLY A 224 12.91 36.56 13.26
C GLY A 224 12.75 37.36 11.96
N PRO A 225 12.13 38.56 12.02
CA PRO A 225 11.97 39.43 10.84
C PRO A 225 13.30 39.90 10.22
N ASP A 226 14.38 39.92 11.01
CA ASP A 226 15.73 40.27 10.55
C ASP A 226 16.57 39.04 10.15
N ALA A 227 15.97 37.84 10.17
CA ALA A 227 16.70 36.61 9.83
C ALA A 227 17.06 36.57 8.35
N VAL A 228 18.35 36.38 8.07
CA VAL A 228 18.85 36.04 6.73
C VAL A 228 18.95 34.53 6.66
N VAL A 229 18.11 33.92 5.82
CA VAL A 229 18.04 32.47 5.61
C VAL A 229 18.74 32.11 4.30
N VAL A 230 19.70 31.20 4.37
CA VAL A 230 20.35 30.60 3.20
C VAL A 230 19.73 29.24 2.93
N LEU A 231 19.23 29.04 1.72
CA LEU A 231 18.67 27.78 1.25
C LEU A 231 19.65 27.14 0.28
N LEU A 232 20.18 25.96 0.61
CA LEU A 232 21.06 25.23 -0.30
C LEU A 232 20.22 24.48 -1.33
N SER A 233 20.53 24.71 -2.61
CA SER A 233 19.90 24.03 -3.76
C SER A 233 20.91 23.09 -4.40
N THR A 234 20.80 21.80 -4.11
CA THR A 234 21.76 20.76 -4.53
C THR A 234 21.48 20.14 -5.89
N GLU A 235 20.37 20.50 -6.53
CA GLU A 235 19.90 19.88 -7.76
C GLU A 235 19.19 20.88 -8.68
N GLY A 236 19.45 20.80 -9.99
CA GLY A 236 18.73 21.53 -11.03
C GLY A 236 17.46 20.81 -11.51
N PRO A 237 16.66 21.42 -12.40
CA PRO A 237 15.39 20.85 -12.84
C PRO A 237 15.60 19.55 -13.64
N ARG A 238 14.76 18.56 -13.38
CA ARG A 238 14.64 17.32 -14.17
C ARG A 238 13.18 16.84 -14.21
N PRO A 239 12.82 15.93 -15.13
CA PRO A 239 11.51 15.27 -15.11
C PRO A 239 11.36 14.36 -13.88
N TYR A 240 10.17 14.35 -13.29
CA TYR A 240 9.77 13.43 -12.22
C TYR A 240 8.23 13.28 -12.25
N PRO A 241 7.67 12.17 -11.73
CA PRO A 241 6.23 12.03 -11.62
C PRO A 241 5.68 13.04 -10.60
N THR A 242 4.60 13.74 -10.94
CA THR A 242 3.92 14.64 -9.99
C THR A 242 3.48 13.83 -8.77
N PRO A 243 3.95 14.17 -7.56
CA PRO A 243 3.59 13.45 -6.36
C PRO A 243 2.12 13.67 -6.00
N LEU A 244 1.54 12.68 -5.33
CA LEU A 244 0.21 12.79 -4.75
C LEU A 244 0.28 13.50 -3.40
N ASP A 245 -0.80 14.17 -3.04
CA ASP A 245 -0.87 14.88 -1.77
C ASP A 245 -1.01 13.92 -0.59
N VAL A 246 0.04 13.84 0.23
CA VAL A 246 0.07 13.04 1.46
C VAL A 246 -0.40 13.83 2.69
N THR A 247 -0.63 15.14 2.56
CA THR A 247 -1.03 16.01 3.67
C THR A 247 -2.52 15.90 4.02
N VAL A 248 -3.30 15.23 3.17
CA VAL A 248 -4.75 15.03 3.37
C VAL A 248 -5.04 14.12 4.55
N GLU A 249 -5.95 14.55 5.44
CA GLU A 249 -6.26 13.86 6.71
C GLU A 249 -7.70 13.40 6.85
N ASP A 250 -8.64 13.95 6.07
CA ASP A 250 -10.04 13.59 6.16
C ASP A 250 -10.40 12.42 5.23
N SER A 251 -11.45 11.67 5.60
CA SER A 251 -11.88 10.49 4.85
C SER A 251 -12.27 10.81 3.40
N VAL A 252 -12.80 12.00 3.13
CA VAL A 252 -13.27 12.38 1.79
C VAL A 252 -12.08 12.64 0.89
N GLY A 253 -11.18 13.53 1.31
CA GLY A 253 -9.98 13.86 0.55
C GLY A 253 -9.10 12.62 0.32
N LEU A 254 -8.95 11.75 1.33
CA LEU A 254 -8.22 10.49 1.14
C LEU A 254 -8.90 9.58 0.12
N THR A 255 -10.23 9.47 0.15
CA THR A 255 -10.96 8.71 -0.88
C THR A 255 -10.70 9.28 -2.26
N GLN A 256 -10.70 10.60 -2.42
CA GLN A 256 -10.39 11.25 -3.70
C GLN A 256 -8.99 10.87 -4.20
N VAL A 257 -7.97 10.99 -3.35
CA VAL A 257 -6.59 10.66 -3.73
C VAL A 257 -6.43 9.17 -4.05
N LEU A 258 -6.88 8.27 -3.19
CA LEU A 258 -6.75 6.83 -3.41
C LEU A 258 -7.47 6.36 -4.70
N THR A 259 -8.61 6.98 -5.03
CA THR A 259 -9.36 6.68 -6.26
C THR A 259 -8.58 7.08 -7.52
N THR A 260 -7.72 8.11 -7.44
CA THR A 260 -6.89 8.53 -8.59
C THR A 260 -5.73 7.58 -8.88
N VAL A 261 -5.40 6.69 -7.94
CA VAL A 261 -4.33 5.72 -8.11
C VAL A 261 -4.88 4.47 -8.77
N ASN A 262 -4.41 4.18 -9.98
CA ASN A 262 -4.68 2.89 -10.60
C ASN A 262 -3.99 1.78 -9.80
N SER A 263 -4.78 0.88 -9.24
CA SER A 263 -4.35 -0.30 -8.50
C SER A 263 -5.13 -1.54 -8.96
N SER A 264 -5.58 -1.55 -10.22
CA SER A 264 -6.40 -2.65 -10.72
C SER A 264 -5.64 -3.97 -10.66
N ASN A 265 -6.31 -5.02 -10.21
CA ASN A 265 -5.76 -6.36 -10.04
C ASN A 265 -5.22 -6.92 -11.38
N PRO A 266 -3.96 -7.39 -11.43
CA PRO A 266 -3.36 -7.95 -12.65
C PRO A 266 -4.03 -9.22 -13.20
N SER A 267 -4.63 -10.06 -12.35
CA SER A 267 -4.95 -11.45 -12.68
C SER A 267 -6.35 -11.68 -13.26
N LEU A 268 -7.27 -10.73 -13.08
CA LEU A 268 -8.70 -10.98 -13.23
C LEU A 268 -9.36 -10.45 -14.49
N SER A 269 -8.61 -9.88 -15.44
CA SER A 269 -9.24 -9.17 -16.54
C SER A 269 -8.59 -9.36 -17.90
N VAL A 270 -9.35 -9.03 -18.95
CA VAL A 270 -8.91 -9.11 -20.35
C VAL A 270 -7.69 -8.22 -20.62
N THR A 271 -7.54 -7.14 -19.85
CA THR A 271 -6.36 -6.25 -19.88
C THR A 271 -5.67 -6.30 -18.54
N ASP A 272 -4.39 -6.66 -18.52
CA ASP A 272 -3.64 -6.76 -17.28
C ASP A 272 -3.72 -5.45 -16.49
N GLY A 273 -4.10 -5.57 -15.22
CA GLY A 273 -4.03 -4.48 -14.27
C GLY A 273 -2.58 -4.08 -13.93
N VAL A 274 -2.40 -2.91 -13.33
CA VAL A 274 -1.07 -2.36 -13.06
C VAL A 274 -0.45 -2.81 -11.72
N GLY A 275 -1.22 -3.48 -10.86
CA GLY A 275 -0.77 -3.89 -9.52
C GLY A 275 -0.78 -2.76 -8.49
N GLU A 276 -0.29 -3.05 -7.27
CA GLU A 276 -0.52 -2.23 -6.08
C GLU A 276 0.68 -1.36 -5.67
N ASP A 277 1.81 -1.44 -6.37
CA ASP A 277 3.04 -0.70 -6.03
C ASP A 277 2.78 0.79 -5.79
N ARG A 278 2.09 1.47 -6.72
CA ARG A 278 1.88 2.92 -6.65
C ARG A 278 1.00 3.34 -5.48
N ILE A 279 -0.01 2.54 -5.13
CA ILE A 279 -0.92 2.87 -4.02
C ILE A 279 -0.25 2.56 -2.68
N VAL A 280 0.55 1.49 -2.59
CA VAL A 280 1.35 1.20 -1.40
C VAL A 280 2.46 2.23 -1.19
N ASP A 281 3.14 2.69 -2.24
CA ASP A 281 4.13 3.77 -2.15
C ASP A 281 3.49 5.08 -1.66
N TYR A 282 2.29 5.40 -2.14
CA TYR A 282 1.53 6.55 -1.61
C TYR A 282 1.22 6.39 -0.13
N LEU A 283 0.72 5.23 0.29
CA LEU A 283 0.39 4.96 1.70
C LEU A 283 1.64 4.97 2.59
N ALA A 284 2.78 4.47 2.12
CA ALA A 284 4.05 4.56 2.83
C ALA A 284 4.45 6.03 3.06
N GLY A 285 4.36 6.87 2.02
CA GLY A 285 4.58 8.31 2.14
C GLY A 285 3.58 8.98 3.10
N TRP A 286 2.31 8.57 3.06
CA TRP A 286 1.26 9.09 3.94
C TRP A 286 1.48 8.75 5.42
N PHE A 287 1.93 7.53 5.72
CA PHE A 287 2.30 7.11 7.07
C PHE A 287 3.59 7.82 7.54
N ALA A 288 4.61 7.85 6.68
CA ALA A 288 5.90 8.48 6.97
C ALA A 288 5.75 9.98 7.32
N HIS A 289 4.93 10.71 6.55
CA HIS A 289 4.64 12.13 6.78
C HIS A 289 4.10 12.43 8.19
N ARG A 290 3.44 11.45 8.81
CA ARG A 290 2.82 11.54 10.15
C ARG A 290 3.62 10.83 11.25
N GLY A 291 4.81 10.31 10.92
CA GLY A 291 5.60 9.51 11.86
C GLY A 291 4.83 8.28 12.37
N ILE A 292 4.02 7.67 11.51
CA ILE A 292 3.31 6.41 11.79
C ILE A 292 4.23 5.27 11.38
N GLU A 293 4.45 4.32 12.29
CA GLU A 293 5.20 3.10 12.03
C GLU A 293 4.52 2.34 10.89
N HIS A 294 5.27 1.91 9.87
CA HIS A 294 4.68 1.19 8.75
C HIS A 294 5.62 0.13 8.17
N HIS A 295 5.04 -0.91 7.59
CA HIS A 295 5.75 -2.09 7.11
C HIS A 295 5.19 -2.53 5.77
N ARG A 296 6.03 -2.52 4.72
CA ARG A 296 5.69 -3.09 3.41
C ARG A 296 5.84 -4.61 3.47
N ILE A 297 4.85 -5.34 2.96
CA ILE A 297 4.84 -6.80 2.89
C ILE A 297 4.63 -7.20 1.45
N GLU A 298 5.59 -7.92 0.87
CA GLU A 298 5.53 -8.31 -0.54
C GLU A 298 6.14 -9.70 -0.72
N THR A 299 5.29 -10.72 -0.83
CA THR A 299 5.72 -12.09 -1.11
C THR A 299 5.71 -12.41 -2.60
N VAL A 300 4.88 -11.68 -3.36
CA VAL A 300 4.76 -11.75 -4.82
C VAL A 300 5.15 -10.39 -5.41
N PRO A 301 6.15 -10.34 -6.31
CA PRO A 301 6.58 -9.08 -6.91
C PRO A 301 5.42 -8.31 -7.57
N GLY A 302 5.31 -7.03 -7.27
CA GLY A 302 4.27 -6.13 -7.79
C GLY A 302 2.91 -6.27 -7.11
N ARG A 303 2.80 -7.11 -6.06
CA ARG A 303 1.59 -7.28 -5.23
C ARG A 303 1.82 -6.87 -3.76
N PRO A 304 2.43 -5.71 -3.46
CA PRO A 304 2.71 -5.35 -2.07
C PRO A 304 1.43 -5.03 -1.30
N SER A 305 1.47 -5.33 -0.01
CA SER A 305 0.58 -4.83 1.03
C SER A 305 1.37 -3.89 1.96
N ILE A 306 0.66 -3.10 2.78
CA ILE A 306 1.30 -2.26 3.79
C ILE A 306 0.51 -2.26 5.10
N VAL A 307 1.24 -2.32 6.21
CA VAL A 307 0.68 -2.27 7.56
C VAL A 307 1.12 -0.97 8.22
N GLY A 308 0.17 -0.14 8.64
CA GLY A 308 0.42 1.06 9.46
C GLY A 308 0.04 0.80 10.92
N VAL A 309 0.85 1.28 11.86
CA VAL A 309 0.68 1.01 13.30
C VAL A 309 0.85 2.28 14.13
N ILE A 310 -0.14 2.54 14.98
CA ILE A 310 0.02 3.43 16.13
C ILE A 310 0.12 2.56 17.37
N ARG A 311 1.30 2.58 17.98
CA ARG A 311 1.54 1.92 19.28
C ARG A 311 0.77 2.64 20.38
N GLY A 312 0.00 1.87 21.14
CA GLY A 312 -0.72 2.36 22.31
C GLY A 312 0.21 2.72 23.46
N THR A 313 -0.35 3.33 24.50
CA THR A 313 0.40 3.76 25.69
C THR A 313 0.58 2.66 26.74
N GLY A 314 0.01 1.46 26.53
CA GLY A 314 0.07 0.39 27.52
C GLY A 314 -0.41 -0.97 27.00
N GLN A 315 -1.10 -1.70 27.86
CA GLN A 315 -1.58 -3.08 27.59
C GLN A 315 -3.10 -3.08 27.34
N GLY A 316 -3.58 -2.17 26.50
CA GLY A 316 -4.99 -2.16 26.06
C GLY A 316 -5.22 -3.16 24.93
N ARG A 317 -6.48 -3.32 24.50
CA ARG A 317 -6.81 -4.20 23.38
C ARG A 317 -6.45 -3.54 22.05
N SER A 318 -5.91 -4.32 21.14
CA SER A 318 -5.51 -3.88 19.81
C SER A 318 -6.65 -4.02 18.79
N LEU A 319 -6.85 -3.01 17.95
CA LEU A 319 -7.87 -3.01 16.90
C LEU A 319 -7.23 -2.93 15.52
N MET A 320 -7.65 -3.82 14.62
CA MET A 320 -7.20 -3.82 13.22
C MET A 320 -8.31 -3.33 12.28
N PHE A 321 -7.96 -2.51 11.31
CA PHE A 321 -8.79 -2.26 10.13
C PHE A 321 -8.13 -2.92 8.92
N ASN A 322 -8.81 -3.85 8.27
CA ASN A 322 -8.27 -4.57 7.10
C ASN A 322 -9.07 -4.21 5.86
N GLY A 323 -8.46 -3.46 4.94
CA GLY A 323 -9.08 -3.06 3.69
C GLY A 323 -8.15 -3.30 2.51
N HIS A 324 -8.71 -3.80 1.41
CA HIS A 324 -7.94 -4.03 0.20
C HIS A 324 -7.70 -2.74 -0.57
N VAL A 325 -6.59 -2.69 -1.31
CA VAL A 325 -6.20 -1.54 -2.14
C VAL A 325 -6.33 -1.81 -3.63
N ASP A 326 -6.41 -3.08 -4.03
CA ASP A 326 -6.66 -3.45 -5.42
C ASP A 326 -8.11 -3.16 -5.82
N THR A 327 -8.36 -3.08 -7.12
CA THR A 327 -9.71 -2.95 -7.66
C THR A 327 -9.90 -3.93 -8.80
N VAL A 328 -11.15 -4.24 -9.14
CA VAL A 328 -11.43 -4.81 -10.47
C VAL A 328 -10.93 -3.92 -11.62
N SER A 329 -10.91 -4.50 -12.82
CA SER A 329 -10.48 -3.84 -14.05
C SER A 329 -11.21 -2.53 -14.34
N LEU A 330 -10.48 -1.64 -15.02
CA LEU A 330 -11.02 -0.37 -15.52
C LEU A 330 -11.72 -0.52 -16.88
N SER A 331 -11.58 -1.67 -17.56
CA SER A 331 -11.99 -1.84 -18.95
C SER A 331 -13.50 -1.70 -19.18
N SER A 332 -14.31 -2.01 -18.16
CA SER A 332 -15.77 -1.91 -18.19
C SER A 332 -16.31 -0.54 -17.77
N TYR A 333 -15.44 0.38 -17.31
CA TYR A 333 -15.84 1.67 -16.79
C TYR A 333 -16.08 2.66 -17.95
N GLU A 334 -17.26 3.28 -18.02
CA GLU A 334 -17.67 4.06 -19.20
C GLU A 334 -17.10 5.49 -19.23
N LYS A 335 -16.72 6.02 -18.06
CA LYS A 335 -16.15 7.37 -17.90
C LYS A 335 -14.67 7.27 -17.49
N ASP A 336 -14.09 8.39 -17.08
CA ASP A 336 -12.80 8.35 -16.40
C ASP A 336 -12.98 7.61 -15.05
N ALA A 337 -12.31 6.47 -14.93
CA ALA A 337 -12.41 5.58 -13.78
C ALA A 337 -11.60 6.08 -12.58
N LEU A 338 -10.63 6.96 -12.80
CA LEU A 338 -9.65 7.37 -11.80
C LEU A 338 -9.81 8.85 -11.43
N THR A 339 -11.03 9.39 -11.52
CA THR A 339 -11.24 10.84 -11.31
C THR A 339 -11.03 11.24 -9.86
N GLY A 340 -11.49 10.42 -8.90
CA GLY A 340 -11.57 10.82 -7.49
C GLY A 340 -12.34 12.13 -7.29
N SER A 341 -13.19 12.51 -8.23
CA SER A 341 -13.80 13.83 -8.26
C SER A 341 -15.06 13.88 -7.41
N LEU A 342 -15.34 15.05 -6.84
CA LEU A 342 -16.63 15.29 -6.22
C LEU A 342 -17.72 15.45 -7.29
N GLY A 343 -18.87 14.85 -7.04
CA GLY A 343 -20.06 14.98 -7.86
C GLY A 343 -21.32 14.97 -7.02
N GLU A 344 -22.47 14.89 -7.70
CA GLU A 344 -23.78 14.77 -7.07
C GLU A 344 -24.55 13.57 -7.64
N ARG A 345 -25.12 12.74 -6.77
CA ARG A 345 -26.05 11.66 -7.12
C ARG A 345 -27.19 11.66 -6.13
N GLU A 346 -28.42 11.56 -6.61
CA GLU A 346 -29.62 11.55 -5.75
C GLU A 346 -29.72 12.77 -4.80
N GLY A 347 -29.22 13.93 -5.21
CA GLY A 347 -29.18 15.13 -4.36
C GLY A 347 -28.16 15.07 -3.21
N ARG A 348 -27.23 14.12 -3.24
CA ARG A 348 -26.15 13.95 -2.26
C ARG A 348 -24.80 14.15 -2.92
N GLN A 349 -23.86 14.74 -2.19
CA GLN A 349 -22.48 14.84 -2.63
C GLN A 349 -21.81 13.46 -2.56
N VAL A 350 -21.06 13.12 -3.61
CA VAL A 350 -20.40 11.81 -3.75
C VAL A 350 -18.96 11.97 -4.25
N VAL A 351 -18.11 10.99 -3.96
CA VAL A 351 -16.83 10.81 -4.66
C VAL A 351 -17.05 9.80 -5.78
N LEU A 352 -16.58 10.12 -6.99
CA LEU A 352 -16.72 9.30 -8.20
C LEU A 352 -15.42 8.56 -8.52
N GLY A 353 -15.53 7.32 -9.00
CA GLY A 353 -14.44 6.55 -9.58
C GLY A 353 -14.40 5.10 -9.10
N ARG A 354 -13.67 4.26 -9.83
CA ARG A 354 -13.47 2.84 -9.52
C ARG A 354 -12.77 2.69 -8.17
N GLY A 355 -13.32 1.81 -7.36
CA GLY A 355 -12.86 1.50 -6.02
C GLY A 355 -13.13 2.58 -4.99
N SER A 356 -13.78 3.69 -5.36
CA SER A 356 -14.19 4.72 -4.41
C SER A 356 -15.14 4.16 -3.34
N LEU A 357 -15.99 3.20 -3.73
CA LEU A 357 -16.85 2.46 -2.83
C LEU A 357 -16.23 1.12 -2.43
N ASP A 358 -15.56 0.43 -3.37
CA ASP A 358 -15.08 -0.96 -3.24
C ASP A 358 -13.54 -1.10 -3.37
N MET A 359 -12.76 -0.94 -2.29
CA MET A 359 -13.20 -0.51 -0.96
C MET A 359 -12.41 0.69 -0.42
N LYS A 360 -11.79 1.48 -1.31
CA LYS A 360 -10.86 2.57 -0.94
C LYS A 360 -11.51 3.63 -0.05
N GLY A 361 -12.81 3.88 -0.19
CA GLY A 361 -13.53 4.80 0.69
C GLY A 361 -13.61 4.34 2.14
N GLY A 362 -13.86 3.04 2.35
CA GLY A 362 -13.84 2.44 3.69
C GLY A 362 -12.45 2.45 4.32
N LEU A 363 -11.42 2.12 3.52
CA LEU A 363 -10.02 2.21 3.95
C LEU A 363 -9.61 3.66 4.27
N ALA A 364 -10.03 4.63 3.46
CA ALA A 364 -9.78 6.05 3.69
C ALA A 364 -10.40 6.53 5.02
N ALA A 365 -11.60 6.06 5.36
CA ALA A 365 -12.21 6.37 6.65
C ALA A 365 -11.38 5.79 7.82
N ALA A 366 -10.87 4.56 7.71
CA ALA A 366 -9.99 3.97 8.73
C ALA A 366 -8.67 4.73 8.89
N LEU A 367 -8.02 5.10 7.78
CA LEU A 367 -6.79 5.92 7.77
C LEU A 367 -7.03 7.31 8.38
N ALA A 368 -8.12 7.98 8.03
CA ALA A 368 -8.48 9.28 8.58
C ALA A 368 -8.71 9.20 10.11
N SER A 369 -9.39 8.16 10.59
CA SER A 369 -9.57 7.93 12.03
C SER A 369 -8.24 7.70 12.75
N LEU A 370 -7.32 6.94 12.14
CA LEU A 370 -5.97 6.72 12.66
C LEU A 370 -5.20 8.05 12.78
N ALA A 371 -5.22 8.89 11.74
CA ALA A 371 -4.58 10.21 11.74
C ALA A 371 -5.18 11.14 12.80
N SER A 372 -6.52 11.21 12.89
CA SER A 372 -7.25 12.01 13.87
C SER A 372 -6.87 11.64 15.31
N VAL A 373 -6.78 10.34 15.61
CA VAL A 373 -6.35 9.87 16.94
C VAL A 373 -4.89 10.24 17.23
N LYS A 374 -3.98 10.07 16.26
CA LYS A 374 -2.56 10.49 16.40
C LYS A 374 -2.44 11.98 16.68
N ALA A 375 -3.10 12.80 15.88
CA ALA A 375 -3.06 14.26 15.96
C ALA A 375 -3.64 14.79 17.28
N SER A 376 -4.60 14.07 17.88
CA SER A 376 -5.18 14.45 19.18
C SER A 376 -4.21 14.34 20.36
N GLY A 377 -3.07 13.66 20.21
CA GLY A 377 -2.09 13.41 21.28
C GLY A 377 -2.56 12.45 22.39
N ASN A 378 -3.87 12.16 22.45
CA ASN A 378 -4.49 11.26 23.41
C ASN A 378 -4.57 9.84 22.83
N LEU A 379 -3.41 9.17 22.78
CA LEU A 379 -3.31 7.80 22.29
C LEU A 379 -3.97 6.81 23.26
N PRO A 380 -4.74 5.82 22.76
CA PRO A 380 -5.32 4.78 23.60
C PRO A 380 -4.23 3.86 24.17
N ARG A 381 -4.62 2.98 25.10
CA ARG A 381 -3.72 2.02 25.72
C ARG A 381 -3.35 0.87 24.79
N GLY A 382 -4.23 0.46 23.89
CA GLY A 382 -3.99 -0.60 22.91
C GLY A 382 -3.56 -0.09 21.55
N ASP A 383 -2.93 -0.96 20.77
CA ASP A 383 -2.43 -0.64 19.43
C ASP A 383 -3.58 -0.44 18.42
N ILE A 384 -3.36 0.43 17.44
CA ILE A 384 -4.26 0.62 16.30
C ILE A 384 -3.50 0.22 15.05
N ILE A 385 -4.05 -0.71 14.29
CA ILE A 385 -3.40 -1.30 13.12
C ILE A 385 -4.30 -1.07 11.90
N VAL A 386 -3.73 -0.62 10.80
CA VAL A 386 -4.40 -0.59 9.49
C VAL A 386 -3.61 -1.48 8.54
N THR A 387 -4.25 -2.47 7.96
CA THR A 387 -3.68 -3.36 6.95
C THR A 387 -4.33 -3.04 5.62
N ALA A 388 -3.54 -2.44 4.72
CA ALA A 388 -3.91 -2.10 3.36
C ALA A 388 -3.37 -3.20 2.43
N VAL A 389 -4.24 -4.11 2.01
CA VAL A 389 -3.85 -5.41 1.45
C VAL A 389 -4.05 -5.51 -0.06
N SER A 390 -3.18 -6.26 -0.71
CA SER A 390 -3.30 -6.59 -2.13
C SER A 390 -4.20 -7.80 -2.38
N ASP A 391 -4.72 -7.87 -3.59
CA ASP A 391 -5.27 -9.08 -4.21
C ASP A 391 -6.57 -9.62 -3.61
N GLU A 392 -7.36 -8.82 -2.90
CA GLU A 392 -8.63 -9.31 -2.34
C GLU A 392 -9.59 -9.78 -3.43
N GLU A 393 -9.64 -9.05 -4.54
CA GLU A 393 -10.59 -9.27 -5.63
C GLU A 393 -10.40 -10.65 -6.30
N ASP A 394 -9.23 -11.29 -6.13
CA ASP A 394 -8.86 -12.62 -6.66
C ASP A 394 -8.59 -13.66 -5.57
N ALA A 395 -7.33 -13.74 -5.10
CA ALA A 395 -6.84 -14.81 -4.22
C ALA A 395 -6.82 -14.44 -2.72
N SER A 396 -6.92 -13.14 -2.46
CA SER A 396 -6.75 -12.47 -1.17
C SER A 396 -5.39 -12.78 -0.54
N GLN A 397 -4.36 -12.77 -1.38
CA GLN A 397 -3.00 -13.10 -0.97
C GLN A 397 -2.44 -12.09 0.03
N GLY A 398 -2.74 -10.80 -0.11
CA GLY A 398 -2.23 -9.75 0.78
C GLY A 398 -2.62 -9.95 2.24
N THR A 399 -3.89 -10.27 2.51
CA THR A 399 -4.34 -10.59 3.89
C THR A 399 -3.67 -11.84 4.44
N ARG A 400 -3.47 -12.88 3.61
CA ARG A 400 -2.73 -14.08 4.03
C ARG A 400 -1.28 -13.75 4.38
N ASP A 401 -0.63 -12.89 3.61
CA ASP A 401 0.75 -12.49 3.83
C ASP A 401 0.91 -11.65 5.10
N VAL A 402 0.00 -10.70 5.34
CA VAL A 402 -0.07 -9.93 6.58
C VAL A 402 -0.21 -10.85 7.80
N LEU A 403 -1.12 -11.83 7.73
CA LEU A 403 -1.31 -12.81 8.80
C LEU A 403 -0.10 -13.75 8.93
N ALA A 404 0.53 -14.16 7.83
CA ALA A 404 1.73 -15.00 7.85
C ALA A 404 2.94 -14.26 8.45
N ALA A 405 3.05 -12.95 8.22
CA ALA A 405 4.07 -12.09 8.81
C ALA A 405 3.86 -11.85 10.33
N GLY A 406 2.75 -12.32 10.91
CA GLY A 406 2.51 -12.31 12.35
C GLY A 406 1.70 -11.12 12.85
N TRP A 407 1.16 -10.28 11.96
CA TRP A 407 0.26 -9.20 12.37
C TRP A 407 -1.03 -9.78 12.93
N ARG A 408 -1.40 -9.37 14.15
CA ARG A 408 -2.60 -9.81 14.88
C ARG A 408 -3.20 -8.64 15.64
N ALA A 409 -4.48 -8.76 15.97
CA ALA A 409 -5.20 -7.82 16.84
C ALA A 409 -6.26 -8.56 17.68
N ASP A 410 -6.77 -7.93 18.72
CA ASP A 410 -7.85 -8.48 19.56
C ASP A 410 -9.21 -8.45 18.86
N ALA A 411 -9.37 -7.61 17.84
CA ALA A 411 -10.51 -7.61 16.92
C ALA A 411 -10.16 -6.91 15.60
N ALA A 412 -10.95 -7.16 14.56
CA ALA A 412 -10.80 -6.52 13.26
C ALA A 412 -12.12 -5.97 12.68
N VAL A 413 -12.03 -4.84 11.98
CA VAL A 413 -13.10 -4.30 11.13
C VAL A 413 -12.65 -4.36 9.68
N ILE A 414 -13.49 -4.92 8.83
CA ILE A 414 -13.30 -4.95 7.38
C ILE A 414 -14.24 -3.88 6.79
N PRO A 415 -13.73 -2.71 6.34
CA PRO A 415 -14.58 -1.58 6.01
C PRO A 415 -15.22 -1.63 4.61
N GLU A 416 -15.70 -2.81 4.21
CA GLU A 416 -16.36 -3.06 2.92
C GLU A 416 -17.68 -2.31 2.80
N PRO A 417 -18.20 -2.07 1.57
CA PRO A 417 -19.38 -1.26 1.35
C PRO A 417 -20.68 -1.98 1.76
N THR A 418 -20.92 -2.05 3.07
CA THR A 418 -22.11 -2.69 3.67
C THR A 418 -23.31 -1.76 3.76
N MET A 419 -23.27 -0.60 3.10
CA MET A 419 -24.34 0.39 3.13
C MET A 419 -24.70 0.83 4.55
N GLU A 420 -23.68 1.05 5.39
CA GLU A 420 -23.84 1.42 6.81
C GLU A 420 -24.65 0.39 7.63
N THR A 421 -24.53 -0.89 7.29
CA THR A 421 -25.15 -2.00 8.02
C THR A 421 -24.06 -2.89 8.60
N LEU A 422 -24.15 -3.21 9.90
CA LEU A 422 -23.20 -4.09 10.56
C LEU A 422 -23.42 -5.54 10.11
N MET A 423 -22.47 -6.08 9.36
CA MET A 423 -22.48 -7.49 8.96
C MET A 423 -21.62 -8.29 9.92
N ILE A 424 -22.20 -9.35 10.48
CA ILE A 424 -21.55 -10.23 11.46
C ILE A 424 -21.27 -11.63 10.89
N ALA A 425 -21.76 -11.90 9.69
CA ALA A 425 -21.56 -13.16 8.99
C ALA A 425 -21.52 -12.93 7.49
N HIS A 426 -20.79 -13.78 6.76
CA HIS A 426 -20.89 -13.86 5.31
C HIS A 426 -20.68 -15.28 4.79
N LYS A 427 -21.23 -15.56 3.60
CA LYS A 427 -21.14 -16.88 2.98
C LYS A 427 -19.72 -17.17 2.50
N GLY A 428 -19.40 -18.45 2.43
CA GLY A 428 -18.22 -18.96 1.75
C GLY A 428 -18.56 -19.35 0.31
N PHE A 429 -17.56 -19.84 -0.41
CA PHE A 429 -17.83 -20.54 -1.67
C PHE A 429 -16.80 -21.62 -1.96
N ILE A 430 -17.21 -22.60 -2.77
CA ILE A 430 -16.34 -23.67 -3.25
C ILE A 430 -16.65 -23.90 -4.74
N TRP A 431 -15.61 -23.86 -5.56
CA TRP A 431 -15.67 -24.24 -6.98
C TRP A 431 -15.20 -25.67 -7.14
N VAL A 432 -16.01 -26.49 -7.79
CA VAL A 432 -15.71 -27.90 -8.05
C VAL A 432 -15.87 -28.19 -9.54
N GLU A 433 -14.89 -28.87 -10.12
CA GLU A 433 -14.96 -29.43 -11.46
C GLU A 433 -15.23 -30.93 -11.42
N ILE A 434 -16.16 -31.38 -12.27
CA ILE A 434 -16.50 -32.79 -12.44
C ILE A 434 -16.34 -33.15 -13.91
N ASP A 435 -15.50 -34.15 -14.19
CA ASP A 435 -15.31 -34.68 -15.54
C ASP A 435 -16.17 -35.93 -15.73
N ILE A 436 -17.12 -35.85 -16.66
CA ILE A 436 -17.98 -36.94 -17.08
C ILE A 436 -17.39 -37.56 -18.34
N LEU A 437 -17.25 -38.88 -18.34
CA LEU A 437 -16.45 -39.62 -19.31
C LEU A 437 -17.33 -40.43 -20.26
N GLY A 438 -17.01 -40.30 -21.54
CA GLY A 438 -17.60 -41.02 -22.66
C GLY A 438 -16.56 -41.87 -23.39
N VAL A 439 -16.86 -42.22 -24.63
CA VAL A 439 -15.97 -42.93 -25.54
C VAL A 439 -16.10 -42.28 -26.91
N ALA A 440 -14.99 -41.73 -27.41
CA ALA A 440 -14.95 -41.14 -28.75
C ALA A 440 -15.20 -42.21 -29.81
N ALA A 441 -16.04 -41.86 -30.77
CA ALA A 441 -16.34 -42.66 -31.94
C ALA A 441 -16.80 -41.73 -33.07
N HIS A 442 -16.76 -42.21 -34.31
CA HIS A 442 -17.35 -41.49 -35.44
C HIS A 442 -18.86 -41.37 -35.23
N GLY A 443 -19.46 -40.24 -35.58
CA GLY A 443 -20.89 -39.95 -35.35
C GLY A 443 -21.85 -40.96 -36.02
N SER A 444 -21.37 -41.65 -37.06
CA SER A 444 -22.10 -42.73 -37.73
C SER A 444 -21.95 -44.12 -37.08
N ASP A 445 -21.15 -44.26 -36.03
CA ASP A 445 -20.93 -45.52 -35.30
C ASP A 445 -21.46 -45.44 -33.85
N PRO A 446 -22.78 -45.45 -33.67
CA PRO A 446 -23.40 -45.39 -32.33
C PRO A 446 -23.11 -46.63 -31.47
N ALA A 447 -22.60 -47.73 -32.05
CA ALA A 447 -22.36 -48.96 -31.30
C ALA A 447 -21.10 -48.89 -30.43
N THR A 448 -20.12 -48.05 -30.81
CA THR A 448 -18.84 -47.93 -30.12
C THR A 448 -18.72 -46.63 -29.31
N GLY A 449 -19.51 -45.62 -29.66
CA GLY A 449 -19.52 -44.31 -28.98
C GLY A 449 -20.30 -44.31 -27.67
N LYS A 450 -19.82 -43.50 -26.72
CA LYS A 450 -20.58 -43.12 -25.51
C LYS A 450 -20.52 -41.63 -25.34
N ASP A 451 -21.67 -40.98 -25.31
CA ASP A 451 -21.78 -39.53 -25.32
C ASP A 451 -21.64 -38.93 -23.92
N ALA A 452 -20.48 -38.33 -23.63
CA ALA A 452 -20.24 -37.67 -22.35
C ALA A 452 -21.16 -36.47 -22.09
N ILE A 453 -21.62 -35.76 -23.13
CA ILE A 453 -22.52 -34.60 -23.00
C ILE A 453 -23.92 -35.08 -22.59
N LEU A 454 -24.42 -36.15 -23.22
CA LEU A 454 -25.70 -36.74 -22.79
C LEU A 454 -25.62 -37.32 -21.38
N PHE A 455 -24.49 -37.92 -21.02
CA PHE A 455 -24.26 -38.36 -19.64
C PHE A 455 -24.23 -37.20 -18.64
N ALA A 456 -23.74 -36.02 -19.02
CA ALA A 456 -23.81 -34.84 -18.17
C ALA A 456 -25.23 -34.45 -17.76
N GLY A 457 -26.24 -34.76 -18.58
CA GLY A 457 -27.65 -34.57 -18.24
C GLY A 457 -28.08 -35.32 -16.96
N TRP A 458 -27.52 -36.49 -16.69
CA TRP A 458 -27.80 -37.24 -15.45
C TRP A 458 -27.29 -36.51 -14.21
N PHE A 459 -26.05 -36.00 -14.30
CA PHE A 459 -25.44 -35.25 -13.22
C PHE A 459 -26.15 -33.92 -12.96
N LEU A 460 -26.49 -33.17 -14.02
CA LEU A 460 -27.25 -31.92 -13.89
C LEU A 460 -28.61 -32.14 -13.22
N ARG A 461 -29.31 -33.23 -13.56
CA ARG A 461 -30.59 -33.56 -12.93
C ARG A 461 -30.43 -33.94 -11.45
N ALA A 462 -29.36 -34.65 -11.11
CA ALA A 462 -29.07 -35.00 -9.72
C ALA A 462 -28.70 -33.75 -8.89
N LEU A 463 -27.93 -32.80 -9.47
CA LEU A 463 -27.64 -31.51 -8.83
C LEU A 463 -28.89 -30.68 -8.59
N GLU A 464 -29.82 -30.63 -9.56
CA GLU A 464 -31.10 -29.93 -9.41
C GLU A 464 -31.92 -30.48 -8.24
N GLN A 465 -31.92 -31.81 -8.04
CA GLN A 465 -32.57 -32.43 -6.89
C GLN A 465 -31.85 -32.11 -5.58
N TYR A 466 -30.52 -32.20 -5.57
CA TYR A 466 -29.70 -31.91 -4.40
C TYR A 466 -29.83 -30.45 -3.94
N GLN A 467 -30.06 -29.51 -4.87
CA GLN A 467 -30.32 -28.10 -4.55
C GLN A 467 -31.52 -27.93 -3.61
N CYS A 468 -32.52 -28.83 -3.63
CA CYS A 468 -33.67 -28.80 -2.73
C CYS A 468 -33.36 -29.28 -1.31
N SER A 469 -32.22 -29.94 -1.09
CA SER A 469 -31.77 -30.47 0.21
C SER A 469 -30.61 -29.68 0.82
N LEU A 470 -30.23 -28.55 0.22
CA LEU A 470 -29.14 -27.73 0.73
C LEU A 470 -29.43 -27.20 2.14
N PRO A 471 -28.41 -27.13 3.01
CA PRO A 471 -28.59 -26.71 4.38
C PRO A 471 -28.97 -25.22 4.47
N VAL A 472 -29.65 -24.87 5.56
CA VAL A 472 -30.04 -23.51 5.91
C VAL A 472 -29.40 -23.15 7.24
N ASP A 473 -28.61 -22.09 7.25
CA ASP A 473 -28.06 -21.51 8.47
C ASP A 473 -29.02 -20.44 9.02
N ASP A 474 -29.10 -20.31 10.34
CA ASP A 474 -30.00 -19.38 11.03
C ASP A 474 -29.70 -17.90 10.73
N THR A 475 -28.47 -17.58 10.34
CA THR A 475 -27.98 -16.21 10.11
C THR A 475 -27.72 -15.98 8.64
N LEU A 476 -27.06 -16.93 7.96
CA LEU A 476 -26.66 -16.83 6.55
C LEU A 476 -27.76 -17.28 5.57
N GLY A 477 -28.83 -17.88 6.07
CA GLY A 477 -29.92 -18.43 5.25
C GLY A 477 -29.49 -19.69 4.49
N ALA A 478 -30.20 -19.98 3.39
CA ALA A 478 -29.97 -21.18 2.60
C ALA A 478 -28.65 -21.13 1.84
N ALA A 479 -27.89 -22.22 1.87
CA ALA A 479 -26.83 -22.45 0.89
C ALA A 479 -27.43 -22.52 -0.53
N SER A 480 -26.60 -22.24 -1.53
CA SER A 480 -27.02 -22.34 -2.94
C SER A 480 -25.92 -22.98 -3.77
N LEU A 481 -26.30 -23.56 -4.90
CA LEU A 481 -25.37 -24.02 -5.92
C LEU A 481 -25.84 -23.56 -7.30
N HIS A 482 -24.91 -23.46 -8.23
CA HIS A 482 -25.22 -23.33 -9.66
C HIS A 482 -24.10 -23.93 -10.51
N CYS A 483 -24.43 -24.34 -11.73
CA CYS A 483 -23.45 -24.74 -12.72
C CYS A 483 -23.01 -23.50 -13.52
N GLY A 484 -21.77 -23.05 -13.31
CA GLY A 484 -21.24 -21.85 -13.95
C GLY A 484 -20.72 -22.11 -15.37
N LEU A 485 -20.15 -23.29 -15.61
CA LEU A 485 -19.58 -23.67 -16.91
C LEU A 485 -19.89 -25.13 -17.25
N ILE A 486 -20.09 -25.41 -18.54
CA ILE A 486 -20.15 -26.76 -19.09
C ILE A 486 -19.41 -26.79 -20.44
N GLN A 487 -18.48 -27.73 -20.59
CA GLN A 487 -17.64 -27.84 -21.79
C GLN A 487 -17.52 -29.32 -22.18
N GLY A 488 -17.85 -29.67 -23.42
CA GLY A 488 -17.74 -31.05 -23.90
C GLY A 488 -17.78 -31.13 -25.42
N GLY A 489 -17.11 -32.15 -25.95
CA GLY A 489 -16.96 -32.35 -27.39
C GLY A 489 -15.89 -31.47 -28.03
N GLU A 490 -15.41 -31.89 -29.19
CA GLU A 490 -14.40 -31.18 -29.99
C GLU A 490 -14.97 -30.74 -31.34
N GLU A 491 -15.80 -31.58 -31.97
CA GLU A 491 -16.43 -31.32 -33.25
C GLU A 491 -17.75 -32.12 -33.42
N PRO A 492 -18.66 -31.71 -34.33
CA PRO A 492 -20.01 -32.28 -34.43
C PRO A 492 -20.13 -33.74 -34.91
N SER A 493 -19.10 -34.26 -35.57
CA SER A 493 -19.10 -35.56 -36.25
C SER A 493 -18.50 -36.68 -35.40
N SER A 494 -18.26 -36.44 -34.11
CA SER A 494 -17.67 -37.39 -33.18
C SER A 494 -18.43 -37.42 -31.85
N TYR A 495 -18.51 -38.60 -31.24
CA TYR A 495 -19.02 -38.73 -29.88
C TYR A 495 -18.03 -38.07 -28.89
N PRO A 496 -18.51 -37.23 -27.97
CA PRO A 496 -17.65 -36.54 -27.02
C PRO A 496 -17.12 -37.53 -25.96
N ALA A 497 -15.79 -37.67 -25.87
CA ALA A 497 -15.15 -38.52 -24.87
C ALA A 497 -15.15 -37.91 -23.45
N LYS A 498 -15.33 -36.60 -23.33
CA LYS A 498 -15.31 -35.88 -22.05
C LYS A 498 -16.27 -34.69 -22.08
N CYS A 499 -16.94 -34.47 -20.94
CA CYS A 499 -17.68 -33.27 -20.64
C CYS A 499 -17.36 -32.83 -19.20
N THR A 500 -16.84 -31.61 -19.03
CA THR A 500 -16.53 -31.01 -17.73
C THR A 500 -17.66 -30.07 -17.32
N VAL A 501 -18.14 -30.21 -16.08
CA VAL A 501 -19.10 -29.31 -15.44
C VAL A 501 -18.42 -28.62 -14.26
N THR A 502 -18.44 -27.28 -14.24
CA THR A 502 -17.95 -26.47 -13.12
C THR A 502 -19.13 -25.99 -12.29
N VAL A 503 -19.16 -26.37 -11.02
CA VAL A 503 -20.21 -26.04 -10.07
C VAL A 503 -19.65 -25.11 -9.00
N GLU A 504 -20.34 -23.99 -8.75
CA GLU A 504 -20.09 -23.16 -7.59
C GLU A 504 -21.12 -23.48 -6.51
N PHE A 505 -20.62 -23.75 -5.31
CA PHE A 505 -21.41 -23.81 -4.08
C PHE A 505 -21.18 -22.52 -3.31
N ARG A 506 -22.25 -21.79 -2.97
CA ARG A 506 -22.23 -20.73 -1.95
C ARG A 506 -22.53 -21.38 -0.62
N THR A 507 -21.50 -21.53 0.19
CA THR A 507 -21.51 -22.38 1.38
C THR A 507 -21.95 -21.63 2.63
N VAL A 508 -22.49 -22.39 3.57
CA VAL A 508 -22.79 -21.99 4.96
C VAL A 508 -21.94 -22.84 5.92
N PRO A 509 -21.83 -22.51 7.23
CA PRO A 509 -20.78 -23.06 8.10
C PRO A 509 -20.72 -24.58 8.23
N VAL A 510 -21.83 -25.30 7.99
CA VAL A 510 -21.87 -26.76 8.03
C VAL A 510 -21.27 -27.42 6.78
N GLN A 511 -21.02 -26.67 5.71
CA GLN A 511 -20.47 -27.18 4.45
C GLN A 511 -18.97 -26.91 4.36
N THR A 512 -18.18 -27.98 4.30
CA THR A 512 -16.73 -27.96 4.09
C THR A 512 -16.37 -28.51 2.71
N GLU A 513 -15.10 -28.36 2.33
CA GLU A 513 -14.53 -28.98 1.14
C GLU A 513 -14.79 -30.49 1.10
N GLU A 514 -14.55 -31.16 2.23
CA GLU A 514 -14.74 -32.60 2.38
C GLU A 514 -16.23 -32.99 2.30
N SER A 515 -17.13 -32.20 2.91
CA SER A 515 -18.56 -32.51 2.87
C SER A 515 -19.13 -32.37 1.45
N ILE A 516 -18.74 -31.32 0.72
CA ILE A 516 -19.18 -31.11 -0.66
C ILE A 516 -18.65 -32.22 -1.58
N LEU A 517 -17.38 -32.61 -1.43
CA LEU A 517 -16.82 -33.73 -2.20
C LEU A 517 -17.51 -35.05 -1.88
N SER A 518 -17.86 -35.29 -0.62
CA SER A 518 -18.59 -36.48 -0.19
C SER A 518 -20.01 -36.53 -0.78
N ASP A 519 -20.72 -35.41 -0.76
CA ASP A 519 -22.08 -35.31 -1.31
C ASP A 519 -22.07 -35.52 -2.83
N LEU A 520 -21.12 -34.90 -3.53
CA LEU A 520 -20.93 -35.09 -4.98
C LEU A 520 -20.56 -36.54 -5.33
N SER A 521 -19.68 -37.16 -4.54
CA SER A 521 -19.29 -38.56 -4.77
C SER A 521 -20.47 -39.50 -4.58
N SER A 522 -21.26 -39.31 -3.53
CA SER A 522 -22.47 -40.10 -3.26
C SER A 522 -23.50 -39.95 -4.39
N MET A 523 -23.65 -38.73 -4.92
CA MET A 523 -24.52 -38.44 -6.05
C MET A 523 -24.06 -39.15 -7.33
N LEU A 524 -22.77 -39.08 -7.65
CA LEU A 524 -22.18 -39.72 -8.82
C LEU A 524 -22.25 -41.25 -8.73
N GLU A 525 -22.05 -41.82 -7.55
CA GLU A 525 -22.24 -43.25 -7.29
C GLU A 525 -23.70 -43.69 -7.49
N GLY A 526 -24.67 -42.88 -7.03
CA GLY A 526 -26.09 -43.11 -7.29
C GLY A 526 -26.40 -43.17 -8.80
N ILE A 527 -25.84 -42.24 -9.58
CA ILE A 527 -25.99 -42.23 -11.04
C ILE A 527 -25.37 -43.49 -11.68
N VAL A 528 -24.23 -43.97 -11.19
CA VAL A 528 -23.61 -45.23 -11.68
C VAL A 528 -24.51 -46.44 -11.42
N GLN A 529 -25.22 -46.46 -10.29
CA GLN A 529 -26.16 -47.54 -9.98
C GLN A 529 -27.39 -47.53 -10.92
N GLU A 530 -27.90 -46.35 -11.27
CA GLU A 530 -29.03 -46.20 -12.20
C GLU A 530 -28.62 -46.41 -13.66
N ASN A 531 -27.41 -45.98 -14.04
CA ASN A 531 -26.85 -46.11 -15.38
C ASN A 531 -25.43 -46.70 -15.33
N PRO A 532 -25.28 -48.03 -15.48
CA PRO A 532 -23.98 -48.71 -15.44
C PRO A 532 -23.00 -48.31 -16.55
N GLN A 533 -23.41 -47.52 -17.53
CA GLN A 533 -22.53 -46.97 -18.57
C GLN A 533 -21.90 -45.63 -18.17
N PHE A 534 -22.46 -44.93 -17.18
CA PHE A 534 -21.95 -43.65 -16.69
C PHE A 534 -20.56 -43.84 -16.06
N ARG A 535 -19.62 -42.99 -16.45
CA ARG A 535 -18.26 -42.96 -15.91
C ARG A 535 -17.88 -41.52 -15.64
N TYR A 536 -17.08 -41.31 -14.60
CA TYR A 536 -16.63 -39.98 -14.19
C TYR A 536 -15.22 -40.06 -13.62
N ALA A 537 -14.50 -38.94 -13.62
CA ALA A 537 -13.28 -38.78 -12.83
C ALA A 537 -13.62 -38.10 -11.49
N ALA A 538 -12.79 -38.33 -10.47
CA ALA A 538 -13.01 -37.78 -9.14
C ALA A 538 -13.22 -36.24 -9.19
N PRO A 539 -14.23 -35.70 -8.47
CA PRO A 539 -14.44 -34.25 -8.39
C PRO A 539 -13.19 -33.53 -7.88
N ARG A 540 -12.87 -32.37 -8.46
CA ARG A 540 -11.68 -31.58 -8.14
C ARG A 540 -12.10 -30.21 -7.60
N ILE A 541 -11.62 -29.86 -6.41
CA ILE A 541 -11.78 -28.50 -5.89
C ILE A 541 -10.80 -27.59 -6.64
N MET A 542 -11.34 -26.54 -7.24
CA MET A 542 -10.57 -25.53 -7.96
C MET A 542 -10.24 -24.36 -7.04
N MET A 543 -11.19 -23.96 -6.20
CA MET A 543 -11.02 -22.88 -5.24
C MET A 543 -11.99 -23.06 -4.08
N ALA A 544 -11.54 -22.71 -2.87
CA ALA A 544 -12.38 -22.66 -1.69
C ALA A 544 -12.13 -21.38 -0.89
N ARG A 545 -13.21 -20.84 -0.33
CA ARG A 545 -13.22 -19.69 0.55
C ARG A 545 -14.16 -19.94 1.73
N PRO A 546 -13.65 -19.82 2.98
CA PRO A 546 -14.43 -20.17 4.16
C PRO A 546 -15.54 -19.15 4.43
N THR A 547 -16.58 -19.58 5.13
CA THR A 547 -17.59 -18.70 5.72
C THR A 547 -17.02 -17.92 6.90
N GLN A 548 -17.65 -16.82 7.25
CA GLN A 548 -17.40 -16.09 8.50
C GLN A 548 -18.71 -15.93 9.26
N LYS A 549 -18.65 -16.05 10.60
CA LYS A 549 -19.81 -15.83 11.47
C LYS A 549 -19.37 -15.50 12.90
N LEU A 550 -19.88 -14.40 13.43
CA LEU A 550 -19.83 -14.05 14.85
C LEU A 550 -21.22 -14.12 15.50
N PRO A 551 -21.31 -14.48 16.79
CA PRO A 551 -22.56 -14.37 17.54
C PRO A 551 -23.05 -12.92 17.62
N VAL A 552 -24.37 -12.73 17.57
CA VAL A 552 -25.00 -11.41 17.66
C VAL A 552 -24.71 -10.69 18.99
N ASP A 553 -24.54 -11.46 20.06
CA ASP A 553 -24.25 -11.01 21.43
C ASP A 553 -22.74 -10.94 21.73
N HIS A 554 -21.89 -11.12 20.72
CA HIS A 554 -20.44 -11.01 20.89
C HIS A 554 -20.08 -9.59 21.37
N PRO A 555 -19.22 -9.41 22.40
CA PRO A 555 -18.92 -8.09 22.97
C PRO A 555 -18.42 -7.06 21.97
N PHE A 556 -17.68 -7.50 20.94
CA PHE A 556 -17.22 -6.62 19.87
C PHE A 556 -18.36 -6.14 18.96
N VAL A 557 -19.35 -6.99 18.66
CA VAL A 557 -20.54 -6.63 17.87
C VAL A 557 -21.37 -5.59 18.61
N GLU A 558 -21.58 -5.78 19.92
CA GLU A 558 -22.25 -4.80 20.78
C GLU A 558 -21.53 -3.45 20.81
N MET A 559 -20.19 -3.47 20.90
CA MET A 559 -19.37 -2.25 20.90
C MET A 559 -19.51 -1.46 19.59
N VAL A 560 -19.41 -2.15 18.45
CA VAL A 560 -19.57 -1.51 17.12
C VAL A 560 -20.98 -0.94 16.97
N GLY A 561 -22.01 -1.67 17.38
CA GLY A 561 -23.40 -1.19 17.38
C GLY A 561 -23.63 0.02 18.30
N ALA A 562 -22.94 0.09 19.44
CA ALA A 562 -22.99 1.25 20.33
C ALA A 562 -22.32 2.49 19.71
N CYS A 563 -21.19 2.32 19.03
CA CYS A 563 -20.54 3.40 18.28
C CYS A 563 -21.40 3.87 17.09
N GLU A 564 -22.03 2.95 16.35
CA GLU A 564 -23.00 3.28 15.31
C GLU A 564 -24.14 4.13 15.88
N THR A 565 -24.74 3.70 17.00
CA THR A 565 -25.84 4.43 17.66
C THR A 565 -25.43 5.83 18.05
N ALA A 566 -24.22 6.00 18.57
CA ALA A 566 -23.73 7.31 19.00
C ALA A 566 -23.56 8.31 17.83
N VAL A 567 -23.21 7.83 16.63
CA VAL A 567 -22.93 8.69 15.46
C VAL A 567 -24.16 8.84 14.56
N PHE A 568 -24.84 7.75 14.26
CA PHE A 568 -25.98 7.73 13.34
C PHE A 568 -27.33 7.94 14.05
N GLY A 569 -27.38 7.86 15.39
CA GLY A 569 -28.63 7.89 16.14
C GLY A 569 -29.51 6.64 15.96
N ARG A 570 -28.98 5.61 15.30
CA ARG A 570 -29.63 4.33 15.03
C ARG A 570 -28.64 3.19 15.21
N ARG A 571 -29.16 2.01 15.56
CA ARG A 571 -28.41 0.75 15.50
C ARG A 571 -28.96 -0.07 14.34
N SER A 572 -28.09 -0.47 13.42
CA SER A 572 -28.45 -1.46 12.40
C SER A 572 -28.70 -2.81 13.07
N THR A 573 -29.70 -3.55 12.57
CA THR A 573 -29.85 -4.95 12.95
C THR A 573 -28.67 -5.71 12.36
N PRO A 574 -27.87 -6.43 13.18
CA PRO A 574 -26.77 -7.24 12.66
C PRO A 574 -27.28 -8.17 11.56
N SER A 575 -26.60 -8.15 10.43
CA SER A 575 -27.02 -8.85 9.21
C SER A 575 -25.93 -9.78 8.71
N ALA A 576 -26.30 -10.59 7.71
CA ALA A 576 -25.38 -11.44 6.98
C ALA A 576 -25.23 -10.96 5.54
N ALA A 577 -24.02 -11.12 4.98
CA ALA A 577 -23.72 -10.84 3.59
C ALA A 577 -23.71 -12.13 2.74
N ALA A 578 -24.15 -12.01 1.49
CA ALA A 578 -24.08 -13.11 0.52
C ALA A 578 -22.72 -13.20 -0.19
N PHE A 579 -21.99 -12.09 -0.27
CA PHE A 579 -20.64 -12.03 -0.83
C PHE A 579 -19.61 -12.62 0.15
N TRP A 580 -18.38 -12.78 -0.33
CA TRP A 580 -17.23 -13.19 0.48
C TRP A 580 -16.27 -12.01 0.63
N CYS A 581 -15.57 -11.90 1.75
CA CYS A 581 -14.48 -10.94 1.95
C CYS A 581 -13.45 -11.49 2.97
N ASP A 582 -12.38 -10.73 3.20
CA ASP A 582 -11.26 -11.10 4.06
C ASP A 582 -11.57 -11.33 5.54
N ALA A 583 -12.76 -10.97 6.02
CA ALA A 583 -13.17 -11.23 7.40
C ALA A 583 -13.11 -12.72 7.78
N ALA A 584 -13.30 -13.62 6.81
CA ALA A 584 -13.16 -15.06 7.03
C ALA A 584 -11.70 -15.49 7.28
N LEU A 585 -10.72 -14.84 6.66
CA LEU A 585 -9.30 -15.13 6.87
C LEU A 585 -8.87 -14.71 8.28
N MET A 586 -9.30 -13.53 8.71
CA MET A 586 -9.06 -13.02 10.07
C MET A 586 -9.71 -13.92 11.13
N SER A 587 -10.97 -14.32 10.91
CA SER A 587 -11.71 -15.18 11.84
C SER A 587 -11.09 -16.57 11.97
N ARG A 588 -10.51 -17.11 10.88
CA ARG A 588 -9.80 -18.40 10.89
C ARG A 588 -8.55 -18.38 11.79
N GLU A 589 -7.90 -17.23 11.91
CA GLU A 589 -6.76 -17.00 12.81
C GLU A 589 -7.20 -16.62 14.24
N GLY A 590 -8.51 -16.72 14.54
CA GLY A 590 -9.05 -16.45 15.87
C GLY A 590 -9.28 -14.98 16.17
N ILE A 591 -9.24 -14.08 15.17
CA ILE A 591 -9.50 -12.64 15.34
C ILE A 591 -10.99 -12.37 15.11
N PRO A 592 -11.76 -11.97 16.15
CA PRO A 592 -13.16 -11.60 15.97
C PRO A 592 -13.29 -10.43 14.99
N SER A 593 -13.99 -10.67 13.89
CA SER A 593 -14.07 -9.74 12.77
C SER A 593 -15.50 -9.38 12.40
N VAL A 594 -15.76 -8.10 12.12
CA VAL A 594 -17.02 -7.62 11.55
C VAL A 594 -16.78 -6.90 10.23
N VAL A 595 -17.80 -6.84 9.38
CA VAL A 595 -17.75 -6.10 8.12
C VAL A 595 -18.68 -4.89 8.23
N TYR A 596 -18.12 -3.69 8.09
CA TYR A 596 -18.87 -2.45 8.29
C TYR A 596 -18.25 -1.27 7.55
N GLY A 597 -18.94 -0.73 6.56
CA GLY A 597 -18.41 0.36 5.76
C GLY A 597 -19.46 1.21 5.05
N PRO A 598 -19.02 2.00 4.05
CA PRO A 598 -19.77 3.16 3.59
C PRO A 598 -20.93 2.78 2.67
N LYS A 599 -21.75 3.80 2.38
CA LYS A 599 -22.86 3.72 1.44
C LYS A 599 -22.48 4.32 0.09
N GLY A 600 -22.91 3.66 -0.98
CA GLY A 600 -22.72 4.12 -2.34
C GLY A 600 -23.49 3.28 -3.35
N HIS A 601 -23.07 3.32 -4.61
CA HIS A 601 -23.64 2.48 -5.66
C HIS A 601 -22.58 2.11 -6.69
N GLY A 602 -22.82 1.01 -7.41
CA GLY A 602 -22.07 0.67 -8.61
C GLY A 602 -20.86 -0.23 -8.41
N LEU A 603 -20.91 -1.11 -7.39
CA LEU A 603 -19.93 -2.19 -7.21
C LEU A 603 -19.74 -2.95 -8.53
N HIS A 604 -18.50 -2.99 -9.01
CA HIS A 604 -18.09 -3.59 -10.29
C HIS A 604 -18.84 -3.05 -11.53
N GLY A 605 -19.55 -1.94 -11.38
CA GLY A 605 -20.41 -1.34 -12.39
C GLY A 605 -19.64 -0.44 -13.36
N LYS A 606 -20.38 0.09 -14.33
CA LYS A 606 -19.91 1.06 -15.34
C LYS A 606 -19.62 2.45 -14.78
N GLU A 607 -20.20 2.74 -13.64
CA GLU A 607 -19.98 3.92 -12.82
C GLU A 607 -20.06 3.48 -11.36
N GLU A 608 -19.16 4.01 -10.54
CA GLU A 608 -19.07 3.72 -9.11
C GLU A 608 -18.92 5.03 -8.34
N TRP A 609 -19.59 5.12 -7.19
CA TRP A 609 -19.49 6.26 -6.30
C TRP A 609 -19.81 5.91 -4.85
N VAL A 610 -19.24 6.70 -3.93
CA VAL A 610 -19.48 6.63 -2.49
C VAL A 610 -19.99 7.97 -1.95
N GLU A 611 -20.94 7.92 -1.01
CA GLU A 611 -21.56 9.12 -0.43
C GLU A 611 -20.61 9.82 0.55
N VAL A 612 -20.38 11.12 0.35
CA VAL A 612 -19.50 11.94 1.20
C VAL A 612 -19.95 11.95 2.66
N GLY A 613 -21.25 12.13 2.90
CA GLY A 613 -21.81 12.11 4.25
C GLY A 613 -21.69 10.76 4.94
N SER A 614 -21.62 9.67 4.17
CA SER A 614 -21.40 8.32 4.69
C SER A 614 -19.95 8.15 5.15
N LEU A 615 -18.98 8.55 4.32
CA LEU A 615 -17.54 8.51 4.66
C LEU A 615 -17.25 9.27 5.96
N GLN A 616 -17.76 10.50 6.09
CA GLN A 616 -17.54 11.33 7.26
C GLN A 616 -18.10 10.70 8.55
N LYS A 617 -19.30 10.12 8.48
CA LYS A 617 -19.89 9.44 9.64
C LYS A 617 -19.17 8.14 9.95
N LEU A 618 -18.73 7.40 8.94
CA LEU A 618 -17.95 6.18 9.12
C LEU A 618 -16.63 6.47 9.84
N GLN A 619 -15.92 7.53 9.44
CA GLN A 619 -14.73 8.02 10.14
C GLN A 619 -15.02 8.28 11.64
N LEU A 620 -16.12 8.96 11.96
CA LEU A 620 -16.51 9.21 13.36
C LEU A 620 -16.82 7.92 14.14
N VAL A 621 -17.46 6.92 13.50
CA VAL A 621 -17.69 5.61 14.12
C VAL A 621 -16.37 4.92 14.43
N PHE A 622 -15.43 4.91 13.49
CA PHE A 622 -14.11 4.30 13.66
C PHE A 622 -13.27 5.02 14.71
N GLU A 623 -13.26 6.35 14.74
CA GLU A 623 -12.59 7.13 15.80
C GLU A 623 -13.14 6.77 17.19
N LYS A 624 -14.47 6.68 17.31
CA LYS A 624 -15.10 6.30 18.59
C LYS A 624 -14.79 4.85 18.94
N LEU A 625 -14.84 3.93 17.98
CA LEU A 625 -14.51 2.53 18.20
C LEU A 625 -13.06 2.35 18.66
N ILE A 626 -12.10 3.05 18.05
CA ILE A 626 -10.70 3.06 18.48
C ILE A 626 -10.61 3.46 19.96
N ARG A 627 -11.25 4.57 20.36
CA ARG A 627 -11.18 5.07 21.73
C ARG A 627 -11.82 4.10 22.73
N GLU A 628 -12.99 3.56 22.44
CA GLU A 628 -13.72 2.68 23.36
C GLU A 628 -13.13 1.26 23.43
N PHE A 629 -12.65 0.73 22.30
CA PHE A 629 -12.14 -0.64 22.23
C PHE A 629 -10.72 -0.74 22.78
N CYS A 630 -9.84 0.19 22.37
CA CYS A 630 -8.43 0.18 22.71
C CYS A 630 -8.13 0.77 24.10
N GLY A 631 -9.08 1.50 24.70
CA GLY A 631 -9.03 2.01 26.07
C GLY A 631 -8.29 3.32 26.19
#